data_AF-A0A968VZS1-F1
#
_entry.id   AF-A0A968VZS1-F1
#
_cell.length_a   1.000
_cell.length_b   1.000
_cell.length_c   1.000
_cell.angle_alpha   90.00
_cell.angle_beta   90.00
_cell.angle_gamma   90.00
#
_symmetry.space_group_name_H-M   'P 1'
#
loop_
_entity.id
_entity.type
_entity.pdbx_description
1 polymer ?
#
loop_
_entity_poly.entity_id
_entity_poly.type
_entity_poly.pdbx_seq_one_letter_code
_entity_poly.pdbx_strand_id
1 'polypeptide(L)'
;MINGKLNIYYYRDEEHKDHYLVDKKDLPLKVIPFNEDIRFRDDGTRVLYQSKYHVGLLQLYTNDAVGFNKAVNIHKPDHNNLIKFAEDYHNTVCLDEKCIIYQKDVPFIKASFELQYGQTYFSKKYIDADVHTSEIGLGIYFWMPRMSERFYFKTGINHCELNDEGEKLIYKVIPTQIQYQYPHYKLVPKLFFGFNNYIYDVNLLYWTLTPGTGLDYKFSKRFSLTSSFYTEFVPLAFRVGEILSISDEESISLISYSFRLGLRIDL
;
A
#
# COMPACT_ATOMS: atom_id res chain seq x y z
N MET A 1 2.47 -16.11 -12.58
CA MET A 1 1.66 -17.23 -13.10
C MET A 1 2.49 -17.89 -14.19
N ILE A 2 2.42 -19.19 -14.37
CA ILE A 2 3.07 -19.86 -15.50
C ILE A 2 1.96 -20.47 -16.33
N ASN A 3 1.90 -20.13 -17.62
CA ASN A 3 1.02 -20.77 -18.58
C ASN A 3 1.90 -21.64 -19.49
N GLY A 4 2.00 -22.92 -19.16
CA GLY A 4 2.91 -23.88 -19.79
C GLY A 4 2.29 -25.29 -19.82
N LYS A 5 3.13 -26.33 -19.89
CA LYS A 5 2.65 -27.72 -19.77
C LYS A 5 2.12 -28.05 -18.37
N LEU A 6 2.56 -27.28 -17.37
CA LEU A 6 2.06 -27.26 -16.00
C LEU A 6 1.75 -25.81 -15.64
N ASN A 7 0.52 -25.55 -15.21
CA ASN A 7 0.03 -24.24 -14.83
C ASN A 7 -0.05 -24.13 -13.32
N ILE A 8 0.43 -23.00 -12.79
CA ILE A 8 0.27 -22.64 -11.37
C ILE A 8 -0.51 -21.34 -11.27
N TYR A 9 -1.66 -21.43 -10.60
CA TYR A 9 -2.52 -20.30 -10.29
C TYR A 9 -2.40 -19.92 -8.83
N TYR A 10 -2.67 -18.64 -8.54
CA TYR A 10 -2.63 -18.07 -7.19
C TYR A 10 -3.89 -17.22 -6.96
N TYR A 11 -4.50 -17.39 -5.80
CA TYR A 11 -5.48 -16.43 -5.27
C TYR A 11 -5.34 -16.33 -3.76
N ARG A 12 -5.85 -15.23 -3.20
CA ARG A 12 -5.97 -15.02 -1.76
C ARG A 12 -7.45 -15.01 -1.41
N ASP A 13 -7.85 -15.79 -0.41
CA ASP A 13 -9.24 -15.84 0.04
C ASP A 13 -9.60 -14.64 0.92
N GLU A 14 -10.87 -14.60 1.35
CA GLU A 14 -11.39 -13.56 2.25
C GLU A 14 -10.74 -13.59 3.64
N GLU A 15 -10.18 -14.73 4.05
CA GLU A 15 -9.44 -14.90 5.32
C GLU A 15 -7.94 -14.54 5.19
N HIS A 16 -7.54 -13.96 4.05
CA HIS A 16 -6.14 -13.60 3.74
C HIS A 16 -5.17 -14.79 3.66
N LYS A 17 -5.68 -16.01 3.44
CA LYS A 17 -4.85 -17.20 3.21
C LYS A 17 -4.47 -17.29 1.75
N ASP A 18 -3.20 -17.63 1.52
CA ASP A 18 -2.65 -17.83 0.20
C ASP A 18 -3.00 -19.23 -0.31
N HIS A 19 -3.68 -19.30 -1.45
CA HIS A 19 -4.05 -20.53 -2.11
C HIS A 19 -3.35 -20.66 -3.45
N TYR A 20 -2.83 -21.85 -3.71
CA TYR A 20 -2.20 -22.19 -4.98
C TYR A 20 -2.96 -23.33 -5.63
N LEU A 21 -3.12 -23.27 -6.95
CA LEU A 21 -3.72 -24.36 -7.72
C LEU A 21 -2.76 -24.82 -8.79
N VAL A 22 -2.83 -26.11 -9.06
CA VAL A 22 -2.09 -26.77 -10.13
C VAL A 22 -3.07 -27.27 -11.18
N ASP A 23 -2.69 -27.08 -12.45
CA ASP A 23 -3.46 -27.46 -13.61
C ASP A 23 -2.51 -28.01 -14.68
N LYS A 24 -2.96 -29.06 -15.35
CA LYS A 24 -2.22 -29.74 -16.39
C LYS A 24 -3.21 -30.35 -17.36
N LYS A 25 -2.82 -30.37 -18.64
CA LYS A 25 -3.58 -31.05 -19.67
C LYS A 25 -3.90 -32.49 -19.24
N ASP A 26 -5.17 -32.88 -19.36
CA ASP A 26 -5.69 -34.21 -19.02
C ASP A 26 -5.75 -34.53 -17.51
N LEU A 27 -5.51 -33.56 -16.62
CA LEU A 27 -5.76 -33.65 -15.19
C LEU A 27 -6.72 -32.54 -14.73
N PRO A 28 -7.57 -32.79 -13.72
CA PRO A 28 -8.48 -31.76 -13.20
C PRO A 28 -7.72 -30.67 -12.46
N LEU A 29 -8.17 -29.42 -12.51
CA LEU A 29 -7.63 -28.36 -11.63
C LEU A 29 -7.74 -28.75 -10.15
N LYS A 30 -6.64 -28.65 -9.39
CA LYS A 30 -6.62 -28.96 -7.95
C LYS A 30 -5.91 -27.89 -7.14
N VAL A 31 -6.43 -27.62 -5.95
CA VAL A 31 -5.73 -26.83 -4.92
C VAL A 31 -4.55 -27.63 -4.38
N ILE A 32 -3.40 -26.99 -4.21
CA ILE A 32 -2.19 -27.56 -3.62
C ILE A 32 -2.34 -27.55 -2.09
N PRO A 33 -2.54 -28.70 -1.43
CA PRO A 33 -2.85 -28.73 0.00
C PRO A 33 -1.59 -28.55 0.84
N PHE A 34 -1.63 -27.66 1.82
CA PHE A 34 -0.56 -27.52 2.79
C PHE A 34 -1.09 -27.14 4.17
N ASN A 35 -0.86 -28.02 5.14
CA ASN A 35 -1.26 -27.81 6.53
C ASN A 35 -0.02 -27.83 7.44
N GLU A 36 0.08 -26.84 8.33
CA GLU A 36 1.05 -26.78 9.42
C GLU A 36 0.30 -26.83 10.74
N ASP A 37 0.70 -27.74 11.65
CA ASP A 37 0.05 -27.91 12.95
C ASP A 37 1.09 -28.27 14.02
N ILE A 38 0.79 -27.99 15.29
CA ILE A 38 1.64 -28.37 16.42
C ILE A 38 1.11 -29.68 16.98
N ARG A 39 1.91 -30.75 16.89
CA ARG A 39 1.58 -32.05 17.46
C ARG A 39 2.43 -32.32 18.69
N PHE A 40 1.85 -33.02 19.66
CA PHE A 40 2.57 -33.53 20.80
C PHE A 40 3.03 -34.95 20.50
N ARG A 41 4.31 -35.24 20.77
CA ARG A 41 4.81 -36.61 20.85
C ARG A 41 4.39 -37.26 22.16
N ASP A 42 4.53 -38.58 22.23
CA ASP A 42 4.23 -39.37 23.43
C ASP A 42 5.06 -38.96 24.66
N ASP A 43 6.21 -38.29 24.44
CA ASP A 43 7.08 -37.72 25.48
C ASP A 43 6.68 -36.29 25.92
N GLY A 44 5.56 -35.75 25.41
CA GLY A 44 5.08 -34.40 25.70
C GLY A 44 5.78 -33.29 24.89
N THR A 45 6.73 -33.63 24.01
CA THR A 45 7.45 -32.63 23.21
C THR A 45 6.55 -32.08 22.11
N ARG A 46 6.50 -30.75 21.99
CA ARG A 46 5.82 -30.05 20.90
C ARG A 46 6.65 -30.10 19.64
N VAL A 47 6.08 -30.61 18.55
CA VAL A 47 6.73 -30.70 17.25
C VAL A 47 5.86 -30.01 16.20
N LEU A 48 6.49 -29.18 15.37
CA LEU A 48 5.85 -28.62 14.19
C LEU A 48 5.70 -29.72 13.14
N TYR A 49 4.46 -30.07 12.84
CA TYR A 49 4.11 -31.02 11.80
C TYR A 49 3.71 -30.26 10.53
N GLN A 50 4.34 -30.62 9.41
CA GLN A 50 4.02 -30.11 8.08
C GLN A 50 3.53 -31.25 7.20
N SER A 51 2.37 -31.08 6.56
CA SER A 51 1.84 -32.08 5.64
C SER A 51 2.72 -32.24 4.40
N LYS A 52 2.83 -33.44 3.83
CA LYS A 52 3.52 -33.70 2.56
C LYS A 52 2.57 -33.96 1.38
N TYR A 53 1.29 -33.65 1.53
CA TYR A 53 0.29 -33.91 0.48
C TYR A 53 0.56 -33.11 -0.79
N HIS A 54 1.07 -31.88 -0.68
CA HIS A 54 1.49 -31.08 -1.84
C HIS A 54 2.59 -31.78 -2.64
N VAL A 55 3.56 -32.45 -1.98
CA VAL A 55 4.64 -33.16 -2.68
C VAL A 55 4.07 -34.28 -3.55
N GLY A 56 3.18 -35.11 -2.98
CA GLY A 56 2.54 -36.21 -3.72
C GLY A 56 1.65 -35.70 -4.86
N LEU A 57 0.90 -34.63 -4.63
CA LEU A 57 0.09 -33.99 -5.68
C LEU A 57 0.97 -33.47 -6.81
N LEU A 58 2.04 -32.74 -6.50
CA LEU A 58 2.94 -32.19 -7.53
C LEU A 58 3.65 -33.31 -8.30
N GLN A 59 4.07 -34.39 -7.64
CA GLN A 59 4.63 -35.58 -8.30
C GLN A 59 3.63 -36.25 -9.25
N LEU A 60 2.36 -36.34 -8.87
CA LEU A 60 1.30 -36.88 -9.73
C LEU A 60 1.15 -36.04 -11.01
N TYR A 61 1.24 -34.72 -10.89
CA TYR A 61 1.09 -33.80 -12.03
C TYR A 61 2.34 -33.75 -12.90
N THR A 62 3.48 -34.23 -12.42
CA THR A 62 4.74 -34.25 -13.20
C THR A 62 5.26 -35.66 -13.45
N ASN A 63 4.39 -36.67 -13.36
CA ASN A 63 4.76 -38.09 -13.45
C ASN A 63 5.23 -38.53 -14.85
N ASP A 64 4.93 -37.75 -15.87
CA ASP A 64 5.31 -37.96 -17.27
C ASP A 64 6.76 -37.51 -17.56
N ALA A 65 7.35 -36.68 -16.71
CA ALA A 65 8.74 -36.26 -16.84
C ALA A 65 9.68 -37.24 -16.12
N VAL A 66 10.24 -38.19 -16.88
CA VAL A 66 11.18 -39.19 -16.34
C VAL A 66 12.38 -38.50 -15.68
N GLY A 67 12.66 -38.83 -14.43
CA GLY A 67 13.77 -38.25 -13.65
C GLY A 67 13.47 -36.90 -13.00
N PHE A 68 12.29 -36.31 -13.24
CA PHE A 68 11.88 -35.07 -12.61
C PHE A 68 11.30 -35.33 -11.21
N ASN A 69 12.13 -35.18 -10.17
CA ASN A 69 11.71 -35.37 -8.78
C ASN A 69 11.99 -34.16 -7.88
N LYS A 70 11.76 -32.95 -8.41
CA LYS A 70 12.02 -31.70 -7.67
C LYS A 70 10.94 -31.34 -6.63
N ALA A 71 9.77 -31.99 -6.69
CA ALA A 71 8.65 -31.71 -5.78
C ALA A 71 9.02 -31.95 -4.31
N VAL A 72 9.92 -32.90 -4.04
CA VAL A 72 10.39 -33.26 -2.70
C VAL A 72 11.14 -32.10 -2.02
N ASN A 73 11.69 -31.17 -2.80
CA ASN A 73 12.43 -30.02 -2.28
C ASN A 73 11.51 -28.86 -1.84
N ILE A 74 10.22 -28.92 -2.18
CA ILE A 74 9.24 -27.90 -1.81
C ILE A 74 8.74 -28.22 -0.40
N HIS A 75 9.35 -27.60 0.61
CA HIS A 75 8.97 -27.82 2.00
C HIS A 75 7.60 -27.21 2.32
N LYS A 76 7.38 -25.97 1.86
CA LYS A 76 6.14 -25.22 1.97
C LYS A 76 5.80 -24.62 0.61
N PRO A 77 4.62 -24.85 0.02
CA PRO A 77 4.25 -24.20 -1.23
C PRO A 77 4.25 -22.68 -1.08
N ASP A 78 5.10 -22.01 -1.85
CA ASP A 78 5.15 -20.56 -1.93
C ASP A 78 5.26 -20.11 -3.39
N HIS A 79 5.02 -18.82 -3.64
CA HIS A 79 5.00 -18.28 -4.99
C HIS A 79 6.29 -18.54 -5.76
N ASN A 80 7.45 -18.36 -5.12
CA ASN A 80 8.73 -18.44 -5.80
C ASN A 80 9.11 -19.90 -6.10
N ASN A 81 8.89 -20.80 -5.14
CA ASN A 81 9.26 -22.20 -5.31
C ASN A 81 8.32 -22.95 -6.26
N LEU A 82 7.02 -22.61 -6.29
CA LEU A 82 6.07 -23.20 -7.23
C LEU A 82 6.29 -22.69 -8.65
N ILE A 83 6.66 -21.42 -8.82
CA ILE A 83 7.07 -20.87 -10.11
C ILE A 83 8.31 -21.60 -10.62
N LYS A 84 9.35 -21.67 -9.78
CA LYS A 84 10.60 -22.37 -10.14
C LYS A 84 10.35 -23.84 -10.46
N PHE A 85 9.46 -24.50 -9.72
CA PHE A 85 9.09 -25.89 -9.97
C PHE A 85 8.42 -26.09 -11.33
N ALA A 86 7.44 -25.26 -11.67
CA ALA A 86 6.74 -25.35 -12.95
C ALA A 86 7.67 -24.97 -14.13
N GLU A 87 8.57 -24.01 -13.95
CA GLU A 87 9.62 -23.68 -14.91
C GLU A 87 10.58 -24.85 -15.12
N ASP A 88 11.09 -25.43 -14.03
CA ASP A 88 11.97 -26.60 -14.08
C ASP A 88 11.31 -27.80 -14.76
N TYR A 89 10.02 -28.05 -14.48
CA TYR A 89 9.26 -29.12 -15.13
C TYR A 89 9.13 -28.86 -16.63
N HIS A 90 8.74 -27.64 -17.00
CA HIS A 90 8.56 -27.27 -18.39
C HIS A 90 9.87 -27.43 -19.20
N ASN A 91 10.99 -26.95 -18.66
CA ASN A 91 12.31 -27.11 -19.27
C ASN A 91 12.74 -28.58 -19.41
N THR A 92 12.14 -29.49 -18.63
CA THR A 92 12.39 -30.94 -18.74
C THR A 92 11.57 -31.59 -19.85
N VAL A 93 10.33 -31.13 -20.08
CA VAL A 93 9.41 -31.75 -21.07
C VAL A 93 9.41 -31.04 -22.43
N CYS A 94 9.83 -29.78 -22.50
CA CYS A 94 9.91 -28.99 -23.73
C CYS A 94 11.39 -28.73 -24.07
N LEU A 95 11.91 -29.43 -25.08
CA LEU A 95 13.29 -29.26 -25.56
C LEU A 95 13.43 -28.10 -26.56
N ASP A 96 12.37 -27.79 -27.31
CA ASP A 96 12.44 -26.90 -28.49
C ASP A 96 11.48 -25.69 -28.46
N GLU A 97 10.63 -25.57 -27.43
CA GLU A 97 9.67 -24.46 -27.31
C GLU A 97 10.16 -23.41 -26.30
N LYS A 98 10.23 -22.14 -26.71
CA LYS A 98 10.46 -21.03 -25.76
C LYS A 98 9.22 -20.84 -24.88
N CYS A 99 9.38 -21.03 -23.57
CA CYS A 99 8.32 -20.82 -22.59
C CYS A 99 7.85 -19.37 -22.56
N ILE A 100 6.53 -19.14 -22.53
CA ILE A 100 5.95 -17.84 -22.18
C ILE A 100 5.57 -17.88 -20.70
N ILE A 101 6.55 -17.55 -19.84
CA ILE A 101 6.31 -17.37 -18.40
C ILE A 101 5.50 -16.08 -18.21
N TYR A 102 4.18 -16.19 -17.96
CA TYR A 102 3.33 -15.05 -17.59
C TYR A 102 3.51 -14.66 -16.12
N GLN A 103 4.74 -14.34 -15.73
CA GLN A 103 5.00 -13.76 -14.42
C GLN A 103 4.56 -12.29 -14.45
N LYS A 104 3.44 -11.98 -13.79
CA LYS A 104 3.12 -10.59 -13.47
C LYS A 104 4.10 -10.17 -12.39
N ASP A 105 5.23 -9.61 -12.80
CA ASP A 105 6.23 -9.02 -11.90
C ASP A 105 5.64 -7.77 -11.25
N VAL A 106 4.91 -7.99 -10.16
CA VAL A 106 4.43 -6.90 -9.33
C VAL A 106 5.53 -6.57 -8.33
N PRO A 107 6.13 -5.36 -8.37
CA PRO A 107 7.17 -4.99 -7.43
C PRO A 107 6.63 -4.97 -5.99
N PHE A 108 7.52 -5.18 -5.03
CA PHE A 108 7.14 -5.20 -3.62
C PHE A 108 6.64 -3.83 -3.14
N ILE A 109 7.33 -2.76 -3.56
CA ILE A 109 6.96 -1.36 -3.30
C ILE A 109 6.89 -0.63 -4.64
N LYS A 110 5.90 0.24 -4.79
CA LYS A 110 5.83 1.25 -5.85
C LYS A 110 5.84 2.64 -5.25
N ALA A 111 6.30 3.59 -6.05
CA ALA A 111 6.33 4.99 -5.70
C ALA A 111 5.61 5.83 -6.78
N SER A 112 4.94 6.90 -6.37
CA SER A 112 4.44 7.92 -7.29
C SER A 112 4.67 9.30 -6.75
N PHE A 113 4.83 10.27 -7.65
CA PHE A 113 5.12 11.66 -7.34
C PHE A 113 3.91 12.53 -7.66
N GLU A 114 3.66 13.55 -6.86
CA GLU A 114 2.58 14.51 -7.07
C GLU A 114 3.11 15.92 -6.91
N LEU A 115 2.90 16.76 -7.93
CA LEU A 115 3.02 18.20 -7.80
C LEU A 115 1.65 18.74 -7.41
N GLN A 116 1.56 19.49 -6.31
CA GLN A 116 0.29 19.98 -5.79
C GLN A 116 0.33 21.49 -5.52
N TYR A 117 -0.82 22.11 -5.70
CA TYR A 117 -1.11 23.49 -5.34
C TYR A 117 -2.41 23.51 -4.54
N GLY A 118 -2.46 24.31 -3.48
CA GLY A 118 -3.62 24.36 -2.61
C GLY A 118 -3.89 25.74 -2.05
N GLN A 119 -5.07 25.84 -1.47
CA GLN A 119 -5.55 27.00 -0.72
C GLN A 119 -6.03 26.50 0.64
N THR A 120 -5.55 27.13 1.69
CA THR A 120 -5.92 26.85 3.07
C THR A 120 -6.58 28.07 3.68
N TYR A 121 -7.69 27.85 4.36
CA TYR A 121 -8.41 28.86 5.11
C TYR A 121 -8.26 28.55 6.59
N PHE A 122 -7.71 29.50 7.35
CA PHE A 122 -7.56 29.40 8.79
C PHE A 122 -8.74 30.04 9.50
N SER A 123 -9.25 29.35 10.52
CA SER A 123 -10.34 29.85 11.35
C SER A 123 -9.87 30.99 12.24
N LYS A 124 -10.69 32.04 12.36
CA LYS A 124 -10.48 33.21 13.24
C LYS A 124 -10.21 32.86 14.72
N LYS A 125 -10.52 31.64 15.17
CA LYS A 125 -10.18 31.18 16.54
C LYS A 125 -8.67 31.07 16.79
N TYR A 126 -7.86 31.00 15.73
CA TYR A 126 -6.43 30.73 15.80
C TYR A 126 -5.54 31.83 15.23
N ILE A 127 -6.10 32.65 14.35
CA ILE A 127 -5.47 33.83 13.77
C ILE A 127 -6.50 34.94 13.91
N ASP A 128 -6.11 36.14 14.39
CA ASP A 128 -7.04 37.24 14.70
C ASP A 128 -7.86 37.74 13.48
N ALA A 129 -7.57 37.21 12.29
CA ALA A 129 -8.31 37.40 11.06
C ALA A 129 -8.54 36.07 10.31
N ASP A 130 -9.55 36.07 9.43
CA ASP A 130 -9.75 35.01 8.45
C ASP A 130 -8.66 35.12 7.37
N VAL A 131 -7.64 34.25 7.45
CA VAL A 131 -6.51 34.30 6.52
C VAL A 131 -6.52 33.14 5.54
N HIS A 132 -6.32 33.49 4.27
CA HIS A 132 -6.11 32.55 3.17
C HIS A 132 -4.62 32.39 2.91
N THR A 133 -4.15 31.14 2.85
CA THR A 133 -2.79 30.83 2.40
C THR A 133 -2.80 29.97 1.16
N SER A 134 -1.95 30.35 0.20
CA SER A 134 -1.60 29.47 -0.90
C SER A 134 -0.45 28.56 -0.49
N GLU A 135 -0.53 27.30 -0.91
CA GLU A 135 0.53 26.33 -0.74
C GLU A 135 0.94 25.73 -2.08
N ILE A 136 2.23 25.46 -2.23
CA ILE A 136 2.79 24.68 -3.33
C ILE A 136 3.64 23.56 -2.74
N GLY A 137 3.53 22.35 -3.27
CA GLY A 137 4.22 21.22 -2.67
C GLY A 137 4.43 20.04 -3.57
N LEU A 138 5.24 19.12 -3.05
CA LEU A 138 5.57 17.85 -3.65
C LEU A 138 5.15 16.72 -2.70
N GLY A 139 4.34 15.80 -3.22
CA GLY A 139 3.92 14.58 -2.55
C GLY A 139 4.61 13.35 -3.13
N ILE A 140 4.88 12.37 -2.28
CA ILE A 140 5.33 11.03 -2.65
C ILE A 140 4.38 10.01 -2.03
N TYR A 141 3.93 9.08 -2.84
CA TYR A 141 3.09 7.96 -2.41
C TYR A 141 3.90 6.68 -2.48
N PHE A 142 3.86 5.91 -1.41
CA PHE A 142 4.39 4.56 -1.35
C PHE A 142 3.22 3.60 -1.18
N TRP A 143 3.24 2.49 -1.92
CA TRP A 143 2.31 1.40 -1.66
C TRP A 143 2.97 0.07 -1.94
N MET A 144 2.44 -0.97 -1.29
CA MET A 144 2.86 -2.35 -1.48
C MET A 144 1.76 -3.09 -2.24
N PRO A 145 1.82 -3.16 -3.58
CA PRO A 145 0.73 -3.73 -4.38
C PRO A 145 0.41 -5.18 -4.00
N ARG A 146 1.39 -5.91 -3.46
CA ARG A 146 1.23 -7.30 -2.99
C ARG A 146 0.43 -7.41 -1.69
N MET A 147 0.41 -6.37 -0.86
CA MET A 147 -0.39 -6.32 0.36
C MET A 147 -1.77 -5.71 0.08
N SER A 148 -1.81 -4.60 -0.65
CA SER A 148 -3.05 -3.96 -1.07
C SER A 148 -2.82 -3.05 -2.27
N GLU A 149 -3.74 -3.07 -3.22
CA GLU A 149 -3.79 -2.09 -4.31
C GLU A 149 -4.53 -0.79 -3.90
N ARG A 150 -5.10 -0.76 -2.68
CA ARG A 150 -5.98 0.31 -2.19
C ARG A 150 -5.36 1.17 -1.10
N PHE A 151 -4.38 0.66 -0.34
CA PHE A 151 -3.73 1.40 0.73
C PHE A 151 -2.40 2.00 0.28
N TYR A 152 -2.23 3.28 0.58
CA TYR A 152 -1.06 4.08 0.23
C TYR A 152 -0.59 4.82 1.48
N PHE A 153 0.73 4.94 1.61
CA PHE A 153 1.36 5.87 2.54
C PHE A 153 1.79 7.11 1.74
N LYS A 154 1.28 8.28 2.11
CA LYS A 154 1.59 9.56 1.47
C LYS A 154 2.45 10.40 2.42
N THR A 155 3.54 10.95 1.90
CA THR A 155 4.29 12.01 2.58
C THR A 155 4.75 13.07 1.58
N GLY A 156 5.38 14.15 2.03
CA GLY A 156 5.81 15.21 1.14
C GLY A 156 6.31 16.45 1.84
N ILE A 157 6.38 17.54 1.10
CA ILE A 157 6.72 18.87 1.61
C ILE A 157 5.86 19.91 0.90
N ASN A 158 5.23 20.78 1.68
CA ASN A 158 4.51 21.94 1.19
C ASN A 158 5.19 23.20 1.69
N HIS A 159 5.37 24.16 0.80
CA HIS A 159 5.78 25.52 1.09
C HIS A 159 4.52 26.38 1.14
N CYS A 160 4.32 27.05 2.26
CA CYS A 160 3.16 27.89 2.50
C CYS A 160 3.60 29.33 2.75
N GLU A 161 2.85 30.26 2.19
CA GLU A 161 3.06 31.69 2.38
C GLU A 161 1.78 32.31 2.93
N LEU A 162 1.90 32.94 4.09
CA LEU A 162 0.84 33.69 4.75
C LEU A 162 1.25 35.17 4.70
N ASN A 163 0.40 35.99 4.11
CA ASN A 163 0.55 37.44 4.12
C ASN A 163 -0.45 37.99 5.13
N ASP A 164 0.05 38.51 6.24
CA ASP A 164 -0.77 39.13 7.29
C ASP A 164 -0.28 40.56 7.51
N GLU A 165 -1.17 41.55 7.32
CA GLU A 165 -0.89 42.99 7.50
C GLU A 165 0.42 43.55 6.90
N GLY A 166 0.97 42.89 5.87
CA GLY A 166 2.22 43.30 5.20
C GLY A 166 3.47 42.53 5.65
N GLU A 167 3.36 41.70 6.69
CA GLU A 167 4.38 40.73 7.07
C GLU A 167 4.15 39.39 6.34
N LYS A 168 5.24 38.85 5.79
CA LYS A 168 5.23 37.58 5.07
C LYS A 168 5.76 36.47 5.96
N LEU A 169 4.87 35.64 6.45
CA LEU A 169 5.20 34.45 7.22
C LEU A 169 5.38 33.26 6.26
N ILE A 170 6.56 32.65 6.29
CA ILE A 170 6.88 31.49 5.47
C ILE A 170 7.04 30.29 6.39
N TYR A 171 6.32 29.21 6.10
CA TYR A 171 6.44 27.97 6.84
C TYR A 171 6.35 26.75 5.90
N LYS A 172 6.85 25.63 6.40
CA LYS A 172 6.84 24.36 5.66
C LYS A 172 5.96 23.35 6.38
N VAL A 173 5.25 22.53 5.62
CA VAL A 173 4.41 21.45 6.14
C VAL A 173 4.87 20.11 5.57
N ILE A 174 5.16 19.15 6.45
CA ILE A 174 5.48 17.77 6.09
C ILE A 174 4.27 16.89 6.46
N PRO A 175 3.40 16.57 5.49
CA PRO A 175 2.29 15.64 5.72
C PRO A 175 2.80 14.21 5.85
N THR A 176 2.18 13.43 6.73
CA THR A 176 2.39 11.99 6.88
C THR A 176 1.02 11.34 7.01
N GLN A 177 0.57 10.64 5.96
CA GLN A 177 -0.82 10.23 5.80
C GLN A 177 -0.93 8.79 5.33
N ILE A 178 -1.94 8.09 5.85
CA ILE A 178 -2.44 6.83 5.29
C ILE A 178 -3.64 7.17 4.41
N GLN A 179 -3.65 6.65 3.19
CA GLN A 179 -4.68 6.90 2.21
C GLN A 179 -5.27 5.58 1.71
N TYR A 180 -6.60 5.52 1.71
CA TYR A 180 -7.38 4.49 1.07
C TYR A 180 -7.93 5.00 -0.25
N GLN A 181 -7.73 4.26 -1.34
CA GLN A 181 -8.29 4.53 -2.65
C GLN A 181 -9.33 3.47 -3.00
N TYR A 182 -10.48 3.90 -3.51
CA TYR A 182 -11.52 3.03 -4.05
C TYR A 182 -11.44 3.03 -5.59
N PRO A 183 -10.78 2.05 -6.24
CA PRO A 183 -10.55 2.12 -7.68
C PRO A 183 -11.85 1.85 -8.44
N HIS A 184 -12.43 2.87 -9.07
CA HIS A 184 -13.63 2.74 -9.90
C HIS A 184 -13.40 3.35 -11.30
N TYR A 185 -12.93 2.53 -12.25
CA TYR A 185 -12.58 2.99 -13.60
C TYR A 185 -11.55 4.15 -13.57
N LYS A 186 -11.91 5.30 -14.16
CA LYS A 186 -11.07 6.49 -14.24
C LYS A 186 -11.23 7.41 -13.04
N LEU A 187 -12.28 7.27 -12.24
CA LEU A 187 -12.56 8.10 -11.08
C LEU A 187 -12.26 7.30 -9.81
N VAL A 188 -11.29 7.75 -9.03
CA VAL A 188 -10.82 7.03 -7.86
C VAL A 188 -11.06 7.90 -6.64
N PRO A 189 -12.20 7.72 -5.93
CA PRO A 189 -12.41 8.32 -4.63
C PRO A 189 -11.32 7.90 -3.67
N LYS A 190 -10.90 8.82 -2.78
CA LYS A 190 -9.90 8.55 -1.76
C LYS A 190 -10.32 9.13 -0.42
N LEU A 191 -9.98 8.41 0.64
CA LEU A 191 -10.05 8.85 2.02
C LEU A 191 -8.65 8.83 2.58
N PHE A 192 -8.29 9.83 3.38
CA PHE A 192 -6.98 9.86 4.02
C PHE A 192 -7.07 10.40 5.42
N PHE A 193 -6.12 9.95 6.24
CA PHE A 193 -5.98 10.34 7.63
C PHE A 193 -4.50 10.35 7.97
N GLY A 194 -4.08 11.33 8.75
CA GLY A 194 -2.69 11.43 9.14
C GLY A 194 -2.41 12.66 9.97
N PHE A 195 -1.16 13.09 9.92
CA PHE A 195 -0.66 14.23 10.68
C PHE A 195 0.14 15.16 9.79
N ASN A 196 0.06 16.47 10.06
CA ASN A 196 0.90 17.47 9.42
C ASN A 196 1.92 18.00 10.43
N ASN A 197 3.19 18.02 10.03
CA ASN A 197 4.28 18.56 10.82
C ASN A 197 4.64 19.94 10.29
N TYR A 198 4.47 20.97 11.11
CA TYR A 198 4.79 22.35 10.76
C TYR A 198 6.22 22.67 11.17
N ILE A 199 6.97 23.30 10.27
CA ILE A 199 8.31 23.80 10.54
C ILE A 199 8.27 25.32 10.39
N TYR A 200 8.41 25.99 11.53
CA TYR A 200 8.58 27.44 11.63
C TYR A 200 9.94 27.74 12.23
N ASP A 201 10.70 28.61 11.56
CA ASP A 201 12.02 29.14 11.97
C ASP A 201 12.85 28.23 12.91
N VAL A 202 13.36 27.14 12.33
CA VAL A 202 14.31 26.11 12.84
C VAL A 202 13.91 25.33 14.12
N ASN A 203 13.04 25.82 15.00
CA ASN A 203 12.94 25.29 16.37
C ASN A 203 11.54 24.86 16.84
N LEU A 204 10.49 25.02 16.03
CA LEU A 204 9.12 24.77 16.48
C LEU A 204 8.42 23.76 15.57
N LEU A 205 8.23 22.55 16.09
CA LEU A 205 7.54 21.44 15.42
C LEU A 205 6.15 21.27 16.02
N TYR A 206 5.11 21.63 15.27
CA TYR A 206 3.72 21.40 15.68
C TYR A 206 3.09 20.29 14.85
N TRP A 207 2.29 19.44 15.50
CA TRP A 207 1.60 18.33 14.85
C TRP A 207 0.09 18.57 14.86
N THR A 208 -0.53 18.51 13.69
CA THR A 208 -2.00 18.58 13.56
C THR A 208 -2.52 17.27 13.00
N LEU A 209 -3.74 16.88 13.40
CA LEU A 209 -4.46 15.75 12.82
C LEU A 209 -5.18 16.18 11.54
N THR A 210 -5.13 15.34 10.50
CA THR A 210 -5.59 15.70 9.15
C THR A 210 -6.42 14.60 8.50
N PRO A 211 -7.72 14.45 8.86
CA PRO A 211 -8.66 13.69 8.04
C PRO A 211 -8.99 14.46 6.75
N GLY A 212 -9.23 13.71 5.69
CA GLY A 212 -9.67 14.28 4.44
C GLY A 212 -10.19 13.27 3.43
N THR A 213 -10.70 13.81 2.34
CA THR A 213 -11.27 13.07 1.23
C THR A 213 -10.78 13.67 -0.09
N GLY A 214 -10.92 12.95 -1.17
CA GLY A 214 -10.56 13.45 -2.48
C GLY A 214 -10.99 12.56 -3.62
N LEU A 215 -10.59 12.97 -4.80
CA LEU A 215 -10.89 12.27 -6.04
C LEU A 215 -9.70 12.37 -6.97
N ASP A 216 -9.25 11.24 -7.49
CA ASP A 216 -8.27 11.19 -8.57
C ASP A 216 -8.97 10.85 -9.90
N TYR A 217 -8.67 11.61 -10.94
CA TYR A 217 -9.08 11.32 -12.31
C TYR A 217 -7.89 10.80 -13.13
N LYS A 218 -7.93 9.51 -13.45
CA LYS A 218 -6.94 8.81 -14.28
C LYS A 218 -7.24 9.04 -15.76
N PHE A 219 -6.53 9.98 -16.37
CA PHE A 219 -6.63 10.22 -17.81
C PHE A 219 -5.64 9.37 -18.62
N SER A 220 -4.61 8.81 -17.98
CA SER A 220 -3.72 7.81 -18.60
C SER A 220 -3.26 6.76 -17.58
N LYS A 221 -2.45 5.78 -18.02
CA LYS A 221 -1.86 4.76 -17.13
C LYS A 221 -0.84 5.33 -16.14
N ARG A 222 -0.23 6.48 -16.44
CA ARG A 222 0.83 7.11 -15.63
C ARG A 222 0.40 8.40 -14.96
N PHE A 223 -0.55 9.13 -15.55
CA PHE A 223 -0.92 10.46 -15.11
C PHE A 223 -2.34 10.51 -14.56
N SER A 224 -2.49 11.17 -13.40
CA SER A 224 -3.77 11.42 -12.75
C SER A 224 -3.86 12.87 -12.31
N LEU A 225 -5.03 13.49 -12.49
CA LEU A 225 -5.36 14.75 -11.83
C LEU A 225 -5.94 14.42 -10.46
N THR A 226 -5.47 15.06 -9.40
CA THR A 226 -5.90 14.82 -8.03
C THR A 226 -6.62 16.05 -7.49
N SER A 227 -7.68 15.82 -6.73
CA SER A 227 -8.34 16.83 -5.92
C SER A 227 -8.49 16.30 -4.50
N SER A 228 -8.25 17.15 -3.51
CA SER A 228 -8.29 16.76 -2.10
C SER A 228 -8.87 17.88 -1.26
N PHE A 229 -9.76 17.53 -0.34
CA PHE A 229 -10.30 18.41 0.69
C PHE A 229 -9.96 17.82 2.04
N TYR A 230 -9.41 18.62 2.93
CA TYR A 230 -9.06 18.16 4.27
C TYR A 230 -9.21 19.26 5.30
N THR A 231 -9.26 18.81 6.55
CA THR A 231 -9.44 19.66 7.72
C THR A 231 -8.34 19.36 8.71
N GLU A 232 -7.90 20.37 9.44
CA GLU A 232 -6.88 20.20 10.46
C GLU A 232 -7.40 20.45 11.87
N PHE A 233 -6.96 19.62 12.81
CA PHE A 233 -7.35 19.70 14.22
C PHE A 233 -6.13 19.58 15.13
N VAL A 234 -6.14 20.28 16.27
CA VAL A 234 -5.16 20.04 17.34
C VAL A 234 -5.66 18.86 18.20
N PRO A 235 -4.94 17.73 18.27
CA PRO A 235 -5.30 16.64 19.17
C PRO A 235 -5.21 17.05 20.65
N LEU A 236 -6.20 16.67 21.45
CA LEU A 236 -6.27 16.93 22.90
C LEU A 236 -5.04 16.39 23.66
N ALA A 237 -4.47 15.25 23.22
CA ALA A 237 -3.39 14.55 23.91
C ALA A 237 -2.00 15.25 23.85
N PHE A 238 -1.84 16.29 23.04
CA PHE A 238 -0.55 16.97 22.83
C PHE A 238 -0.46 18.35 23.49
N ARG A 239 -1.41 18.71 24.37
CA ARG A 239 -1.34 19.93 25.21
C ARG A 239 -0.43 19.77 26.46
N VAL A 240 0.35 18.70 26.55
CA VAL A 240 1.26 18.46 27.68
C VAL A 240 2.60 19.15 27.41
N GLY A 241 2.67 20.43 27.77
CA GLY A 241 3.86 21.27 27.63
C GLY A 241 3.45 22.64 27.11
N GLU A 242 3.31 23.60 28.02
CA GLU A 242 2.93 24.99 27.77
C GLU A 242 3.52 25.55 26.47
N ILE A 243 2.67 26.12 25.60
CA ILE A 243 2.84 27.38 24.85
C ILE A 243 1.51 27.61 24.11
N LEU A 244 0.94 28.79 24.33
CA LEU A 244 -0.43 29.24 24.06
C LEU A 244 -1.39 28.92 25.21
N SER A 245 -1.52 29.92 26.09
CA SER A 245 -2.69 30.18 26.90
C SER A 245 -3.92 30.36 25.99
N ILE A 246 -4.40 29.27 25.40
CA ILE A 246 -5.72 29.20 24.80
C ILE A 246 -6.67 28.93 25.96
N SER A 247 -7.49 29.93 26.27
CA SER A 247 -8.50 29.91 27.33
C SER A 247 -9.22 28.57 27.45
N ASP A 248 -9.51 28.21 28.70
CA ASP A 248 -10.17 27.01 29.21
C ASP A 248 -11.46 26.58 28.49
N GLU A 249 -11.35 25.95 27.32
CA GLU A 249 -12.43 25.11 26.80
C GLU A 249 -11.90 23.77 26.24
N GLU A 250 -12.40 22.69 26.82
CA GLU A 250 -12.15 21.27 26.54
C GLU A 250 -12.70 20.83 25.16
N SER A 251 -12.21 21.38 24.06
CA SER A 251 -12.70 20.98 22.72
C SER A 251 -11.58 20.70 21.72
N ILE A 252 -11.83 19.66 20.90
CA ILE A 252 -11.15 19.49 19.61
C ILE A 252 -11.48 20.73 18.78
N SER A 253 -10.49 21.57 18.56
CA SER A 253 -10.67 22.82 17.83
C SER A 253 -10.10 22.67 16.43
N LEU A 254 -10.98 22.95 15.46
CA LEU A 254 -10.67 23.00 14.05
C LEU A 254 -9.78 24.21 13.77
N ILE A 255 -8.64 23.96 13.13
CA ILE A 255 -7.64 24.95 12.77
C ILE A 255 -7.94 25.53 11.40
N SER A 256 -8.15 24.65 10.41
CA SER A 256 -8.23 25.06 9.02
C SER A 256 -9.01 24.08 8.14
N TYR A 257 -9.47 24.61 7.00
CA TYR A 257 -9.98 23.85 5.86
C TYR A 257 -9.08 24.11 4.66
N SER A 258 -8.78 23.06 3.91
CA SER A 258 -7.92 23.19 2.74
C SER A 258 -8.43 22.43 1.55
N PHE A 259 -8.18 23.00 0.38
CA PHE A 259 -8.43 22.38 -0.90
C PHE A 259 -7.14 22.33 -1.72
N ARG A 260 -6.78 21.14 -2.22
CA ARG A 260 -5.60 20.91 -3.05
C ARG A 260 -5.98 20.32 -4.39
N LEU A 261 -5.31 20.80 -5.43
CA LEU A 261 -5.25 20.18 -6.75
C LEU A 261 -3.83 19.69 -7.01
N GLY A 262 -3.70 18.57 -7.70
CA GLY A 262 -2.38 18.05 -8.04
C GLY A 262 -2.33 17.25 -9.33
N LEU A 263 -1.12 17.07 -9.83
CA LEU A 263 -0.80 16.19 -10.94
C LEU A 263 0.07 15.05 -10.40
N ARG A 264 -0.47 13.84 -10.39
CA ARG A 264 0.24 12.63 -9.95
C ARG A 264 0.81 11.86 -11.14
N ILE A 265 2.03 11.39 -10.97
CA ILE A 265 2.80 10.57 -11.91
C ILE A 265 3.14 9.24 -11.23
N ASP A 266 2.51 8.16 -11.70
CA ASP A 266 2.74 6.80 -11.23
C ASP A 266 3.93 6.18 -12.00
N LEU A 267 4.93 5.67 -11.27
CA LEU A 267 6.13 5.02 -11.80
C LEU A 267 5.97 3.51 -12.02
#